data_AF-A0A9E2QAN2-F1
#
_entry.id   AF-A0A9E2QAN2-F1
#
_cell.length_a   1.000
_cell.length_b   1.000
_cell.length_c   1.000
_cell.angle_alpha   90.00
_cell.angle_beta   90.00
_cell.angle_gamma   90.00
#
_symmetry.space_group_name_H-M   'P 1'
#
loop_
_entity.id
_entity.type
_entity.pdbx_description
1 polymer ?
#
loop_
_entity_poly.entity_id
_entity_poly.type
_entity_poly.pdbx_seq_one_letter_code
_entity_poly.pdbx_strand_id
1 'polypeptide(L)'
;MDSMEPPEKKCVFCGAALDGVAADESGEHRCRRCGTTGRFEGENLVAMFIPRYAARLMELEALEREISGEIDLEGMKGQYRDMGFIRKKHLERQRVLSEYAFLSHFRPFTEKW
;
A
#
# COMPACT_ATOMS: atom_id res chain seq x y z
N MET A 1 -37.27 -15.82 -3.36
CA MET A 1 -35.97 -16.49 -3.28
C MET A 1 -34.96 -15.45 -3.68
N ASP A 2 -34.33 -14.80 -2.70
CA ASP A 2 -33.18 -13.95 -2.98
C ASP A 2 -32.10 -14.86 -3.56
N SER A 3 -31.77 -14.65 -4.82
CA SER A 3 -30.60 -15.23 -5.45
C SER A 3 -29.39 -14.64 -4.73
N MET A 4 -28.95 -15.32 -3.66
CA MET A 4 -27.74 -14.96 -2.94
C MET A 4 -26.58 -15.27 -3.90
N GLU A 5 -26.18 -14.27 -4.68
CA GLU A 5 -25.00 -14.37 -5.54
C GLU A 5 -23.82 -14.82 -4.65
N PRO A 6 -23.04 -15.82 -5.08
CA PRO A 6 -21.91 -16.29 -4.30
C PRO A 6 -20.96 -15.10 -4.03
N PRO A 7 -20.37 -15.03 -2.83
CA PRO A 7 -19.50 -13.91 -2.48
C PRO A 7 -18.37 -13.79 -3.51
N GLU A 8 -18.21 -12.61 -4.09
CA GLU A 8 -17.12 -12.34 -5.02
C GLU A 8 -15.80 -12.16 -4.28
N LYS A 9 -14.74 -12.72 -4.85
CA LYS A 9 -13.38 -12.53 -4.33
C LYS A 9 -13.00 -11.06 -4.41
N LYS A 10 -12.29 -10.55 -3.40
CA LYS A 10 -11.83 -9.16 -3.35
C LYS A 10 -10.33 -9.06 -3.58
N CYS A 11 -9.93 -7.98 -4.22
CA CYS A 11 -8.54 -7.57 -4.29
C CYS A 11 -8.02 -7.23 -2.89
N VAL A 12 -7.08 -8.02 -2.38
CA VAL A 12 -6.43 -7.81 -1.07
C VAL A 12 -5.69 -6.46 -0.96
N PHE A 13 -5.37 -5.82 -2.08
CA PHE A 13 -4.69 -4.52 -2.10
C PHE A 13 -5.64 -3.33 -2.02
N CYS A 14 -6.68 -3.27 -2.87
CA CYS A 14 -7.56 -2.10 -2.92
C CYS A 14 -9.01 -2.37 -2.48
N GLY A 15 -9.34 -3.59 -2.10
CA GLY A 15 -10.67 -4.02 -1.65
C GLY A 15 -11.74 -4.11 -2.75
N ALA A 16 -11.41 -3.81 -4.01
CA ALA A 16 -12.35 -3.93 -5.13
C ALA A 16 -12.73 -5.40 -5.39
N ALA A 17 -13.96 -5.64 -5.81
CA ALA A 17 -14.39 -6.95 -6.28
C ALA A 17 -13.59 -7.38 -7.52
N LEU A 18 -13.37 -8.69 -7.63
CA LEU A 18 -12.79 -9.34 -8.80
C LEU A 18 -13.96 -9.94 -9.59
N ASP A 19 -14.48 -9.17 -10.55
CA ASP A 19 -15.69 -9.51 -11.30
C ASP A 19 -15.65 -10.96 -11.82
N GLY A 20 -16.67 -11.75 -11.47
CA GLY A 20 -16.81 -13.13 -11.95
C GLY A 20 -15.83 -14.14 -11.34
N VAL A 21 -15.19 -13.81 -10.22
CA VAL A 21 -14.31 -14.71 -9.48
C VAL A 21 -14.98 -15.09 -8.15
N ALA A 22 -15.24 -16.38 -7.95
CA ALA A 22 -15.83 -16.87 -6.70
C ALA A 22 -14.83 -16.72 -5.53
N ALA A 23 -15.32 -16.51 -4.30
CA ALA A 23 -14.47 -16.28 -3.13
C ALA A 23 -13.43 -17.40 -2.88
N ASP A 24 -13.76 -18.65 -3.17
CA ASP A 24 -12.94 -19.85 -2.99
C ASP A 24 -12.14 -20.24 -4.26
N GLU A 25 -12.24 -19.45 -5.33
CA GLU A 25 -11.57 -19.77 -6.59
C GLU A 25 -10.04 -19.66 -6.44
N SER A 26 -9.33 -20.68 -6.95
CA SER A 26 -7.86 -20.68 -6.96
C SER A 26 -7.34 -20.19 -8.30
N GLY A 27 -6.13 -19.64 -8.32
CA GLY A 27 -5.49 -19.15 -9.54
C GLY A 27 -5.07 -17.68 -9.45
N GLU A 28 -4.74 -17.11 -10.59
CA GLU A 28 -4.27 -15.73 -10.71
C GLU A 28 -5.39 -14.81 -11.14
N HIS A 29 -5.68 -13.81 -10.32
CA HIS A 29 -6.76 -12.86 -10.59
C HIS A 29 -6.22 -11.44 -10.53
N ARG A 30 -6.38 -10.72 -11.65
CA ARG A 30 -5.93 -9.34 -11.79
C ARG A 30 -7.06 -8.38 -11.44
N CYS A 31 -6.77 -7.47 -10.52
CA CYS A 31 -7.69 -6.39 -10.22
C CYS A 31 -7.68 -5.32 -11.33
N ARG A 32 -8.84 -5.05 -11.92
CA ARG A 32 -8.99 -3.99 -12.94
C ARG A 32 -8.83 -2.57 -12.38
N ARG A 33 -9.06 -2.38 -11.08
CA ARG A 33 -9.01 -1.06 -10.42
C ARG A 33 -7.58 -0.59 -10.13
N CYS A 34 -6.78 -1.41 -9.46
CA CYS A 34 -5.40 -1.05 -9.06
C CYS A 34 -4.32 -1.75 -9.88
N GLY A 35 -4.70 -2.68 -10.76
CA GLY A 35 -3.76 -3.40 -11.64
C GLY A 35 -2.95 -4.50 -10.96
N THR A 36 -3.11 -4.73 -9.65
CA THR A 36 -2.41 -5.80 -8.92
C THR A 36 -2.95 -7.17 -9.30
N THR A 37 -2.08 -8.18 -9.35
CA THR A 37 -2.48 -9.58 -9.55
C THR A 37 -2.22 -10.36 -8.27
N GLY A 38 -3.23 -11.05 -7.75
CA GLY A 38 -3.07 -12.00 -6.63
C GLY A 38 -3.15 -13.43 -7.14
N ARG A 39 -2.26 -14.30 -6.66
CA ARG A 39 -2.38 -15.75 -6.82
C ARG A 39 -2.98 -16.34 -5.55
N PHE A 40 -4.02 -17.16 -5.68
CA PHE A 40 -4.78 -17.72 -4.57
C PHE A 40 -4.82 -19.25 -4.59
N GLU A 41 -4.86 -19.83 -3.40
CA GLU A 41 -5.21 -21.24 -3.12
C GLU A 41 -6.43 -21.25 -2.20
N GLY A 42 -7.61 -21.51 -2.78
CA GLY A 42 -8.88 -21.26 -2.11
C GLY A 42 -9.04 -19.77 -1.78
N GLU A 43 -9.31 -19.46 -0.52
CA GLU A 43 -9.39 -18.09 0.00
C GLU A 43 -8.02 -17.48 0.32
N ASN A 44 -6.94 -18.29 0.34
CA ASN A 44 -5.63 -17.85 0.81
C ASN A 44 -4.83 -17.18 -0.31
N LEU A 45 -4.30 -15.98 -0.05
CA LEU A 45 -3.31 -15.34 -0.92
C LEU A 45 -1.96 -16.05 -0.75
N VAL A 46 -1.33 -16.48 -1.85
CA VAL A 46 -0.03 -17.17 -1.82
C VAL A 46 1.10 -16.35 -2.44
N ALA A 47 0.81 -15.56 -3.46
CA ALA A 47 1.76 -14.65 -4.11
C ALA A 47 1.03 -13.44 -4.66
N MET A 48 1.75 -12.32 -4.84
CA MET A 48 1.14 -11.10 -5.33
C MET A 48 2.08 -10.26 -6.19
N PHE A 49 1.60 -9.83 -7.36
CA PHE A 49 2.22 -8.78 -8.15
C PHE A 49 1.57 -7.43 -7.85
N ILE A 50 2.38 -6.49 -7.36
CA ILE A 50 2.00 -5.09 -7.19
C ILE A 50 2.80 -4.24 -8.20
N PRO A 51 2.14 -3.53 -9.14
CA PRO A 51 2.84 -2.69 -10.10
C PRO A 51 3.73 -1.67 -9.41
N ARG A 52 4.97 -1.52 -9.90
CA ARG A 52 5.98 -0.57 -9.38
C ARG A 52 6.32 -0.74 -7.90
N TYR A 53 6.03 -1.87 -7.27
CA TYR A 53 6.22 -2.09 -5.82
C TYR A 53 7.59 -1.65 -5.29
N ALA A 54 8.68 -2.23 -5.82
CA ALA A 54 10.04 -1.91 -5.36
C ALA A 54 10.41 -0.45 -5.63
N ALA A 55 10.04 0.08 -6.80
CA ALA A 55 10.26 1.48 -7.13
C ALA A 55 9.54 2.42 -6.15
N ARG A 56 8.29 2.10 -5.81
CA ARG A 56 7.49 2.91 -4.88
C ARG A 56 8.03 2.86 -3.46
N LEU A 57 8.50 1.71 -2.99
CA LEU A 57 9.18 1.61 -1.68
C LEU A 57 10.43 2.49 -1.64
N MET A 58 11.28 2.45 -2.67
CA MET A 58 12.47 3.30 -2.75
C MET A 58 12.11 4.80 -2.79
N GLU A 59 11.06 5.18 -3.53
CA GLU A 59 10.55 6.56 -3.56
C GLU A 59 10.10 7.01 -2.16
N LEU A 60 9.36 6.16 -1.43
CA LEU A 60 8.88 6.48 -0.08
C LEU A 60 10.03 6.61 0.93
N GLU A 61 11.05 5.75 0.85
CA GLU A 61 12.27 5.84 1.67
C GLU A 61 13.08 7.12 1.37
N ALA A 62 13.14 7.53 0.11
CA ALA A 62 13.77 8.80 -0.26
C ALA A 62 12.99 10.00 0.29
N LEU A 63 11.66 10.00 0.14
CA LEU A 63 10.79 11.07 0.66
C LEU A 63 10.83 11.16 2.19
N GLU A 64 10.87 10.03 2.90
CA GLU A 64 10.98 10.02 4.36
C GLU A 64 12.27 10.70 4.82
N ARG A 65 13.40 10.38 4.17
CA ARG A 65 14.70 11.00 4.49
C ARG A 65 14.70 12.49 4.19
N GLU A 66 14.12 12.90 3.08
CA GLU A 66 14.00 14.32 2.70
C GLU A 66 13.18 15.10 3.72
N ILE A 67 11.97 14.62 4.03
CA ILE A 67 11.07 15.29 4.98
C ILE A 67 11.69 15.35 6.38
N SER A 68 12.32 14.26 6.84
CA SER A 68 13.02 14.23 8.12
C SER A 68 14.15 15.26 8.16
N GLY A 69 14.94 15.37 7.08
CA GLY A 69 15.97 16.40 6.95
C GLY A 69 15.42 17.82 7.00
N GLU A 70 14.30 18.11 6.34
CA GLU A 70 13.64 19.43 6.40
C GLU A 70 13.14 19.77 7.81
N ILE A 71 12.58 18.79 8.53
CA ILE A 71 12.13 18.96 9.92
C ILE A 71 13.33 19.29 10.81
N ASP A 72 14.43 18.55 10.67
CA ASP A 72 15.64 18.75 11.46
C ASP A 72 16.25 20.14 11.20
N LEU A 73 16.38 20.53 9.93
CA LEU A 73 16.89 21.84 9.54
C LEU A 73 16.02 22.99 10.09
N GLU A 74 14.70 22.87 10.05
CA GLU A 74 13.81 23.87 10.65
C GLU A 74 13.93 23.86 12.18
N GLY A 75 14.01 22.69 12.80
CA GLY A 75 14.18 22.53 14.25
C GLY A 75 15.46 23.18 14.79
N MET A 76 16.54 23.15 14.01
CA MET A 76 17.84 23.77 14.36
C MET A 76 17.80 25.30 14.43
N LYS A 77 16.75 25.97 13.91
CA LYS A 77 16.60 27.43 14.00
C LYS A 77 16.25 27.95 15.40
N GLY A 78 16.06 27.06 16.38
CA GLY A 78 15.83 27.42 17.77
C GLY A 78 14.54 28.23 17.94
N GLN A 79 14.64 29.45 18.46
CA GLN A 79 13.48 30.33 18.67
C GLN A 79 12.86 30.87 17.37
N TYR A 80 13.60 30.82 16.25
CA TYR A 80 13.13 31.31 14.94
C TYR A 80 12.48 30.21 14.09
N ARG A 81 12.32 29.01 14.63
CA ARG A 81 11.70 27.90 13.90
C ARG A 81 10.23 28.14 13.61
N ASP A 82 9.80 27.75 12.43
CA ASP A 82 8.39 27.76 12.05
C ASP A 82 7.70 26.45 12.49
N MET A 83 6.95 26.54 13.59
CA MET A 83 6.17 25.41 14.09
C MET A 83 5.01 25.02 13.16
N GLY A 84 4.50 25.93 12.33
CA GLY A 84 3.51 25.64 11.30
C GLY A 84 4.09 24.74 10.21
N PHE A 85 5.28 25.08 9.72
CA PHE A 85 6.05 24.26 8.79
C PHE A 85 6.35 22.86 9.36
N ILE A 86 6.90 22.79 10.57
CA ILE A 86 7.25 21.51 11.23
C ILE A 86 6.02 20.60 11.36
N ARG A 87 4.87 21.13 11.81
CA ARG A 87 3.64 20.34 11.91
C ARG A 87 3.16 19.83 10.55
N LYS A 88 3.20 20.68 9.52
CA LYS A 88 2.85 20.29 8.16
C LYS A 88 3.75 19.14 7.67
N LYS A 89 5.06 19.24 7.91
CA LYS A 89 6.03 18.21 7.53
C LYS A 89 5.85 16.91 8.30
N HIS A 90 5.52 16.94 9.59
CA HIS A 90 5.17 15.72 10.31
C HIS A 90 3.93 15.02 9.76
N LEU A 91 2.90 15.77 9.33
CA LEU A 91 1.73 15.18 8.67
C LEU A 91 2.08 14.56 7.31
N GLU A 92 2.94 15.21 6.52
CA GLU A 92 3.48 14.64 5.28
C GLU A 92 4.25 13.34 5.56
N ARG A 93 5.14 13.35 6.57
CA ARG A 93 5.90 12.16 6.99
C ARG A 93 4.99 11.01 7.42
N GLN A 94 3.93 11.28 8.17
CA GLN A 94 2.96 10.26 8.58
C GLN A 94 2.25 9.60 7.39
N ARG A 95 1.93 10.36 6.34
CA ARG A 95 1.34 9.80 5.10
C ARG A 95 2.32 8.87 4.41
N VAL A 96 3.59 9.29 4.26
CA VAL A 96 4.66 8.49 3.66
C VAL A 96 4.86 7.18 4.43
N LEU A 97 4.99 7.27 5.76
CA LEU A 97 5.17 6.10 6.61
C LEU A 97 3.96 5.15 6.58
N SER A 98 2.74 5.70 6.54
CA SER A 98 1.52 4.90 6.41
C SER A 98 1.48 4.12 5.10
N GLU A 99 1.84 4.75 3.99
CA GLU A 99 1.91 4.08 2.69
C GLU A 99 3.02 3.03 2.66
N TYR A 100 4.20 3.35 3.19
CA TYR A 100 5.32 2.41 3.29
C TYR A 100 4.97 1.17 4.12
N ALA A 101 4.32 1.37 5.27
CA ALA A 101 3.88 0.28 6.13
C ALA A 101 2.83 -0.60 5.43
N PHE A 102 1.86 0.03 4.74
CA PHE A 102 0.87 -0.69 3.95
C PHE A 102 1.50 -1.53 2.84
N LEU A 103 2.44 -0.98 2.07
CA LEU A 103 3.15 -1.74 1.03
C LEU A 103 3.99 -2.87 1.64
N SER A 104 4.74 -2.57 2.70
CA SER A 104 5.62 -3.55 3.36
C SER A 104 4.87 -4.76 3.93
N HIS A 105 3.59 -4.60 4.28
CA HIS A 105 2.74 -5.73 4.67
C HIS A 105 2.67 -6.82 3.59
N PHE A 106 2.72 -6.44 2.31
CA PHE A 106 2.65 -7.38 1.19
C PHE A 106 3.99 -7.99 0.80
N ARG A 107 5.11 -7.58 1.41
CA ARG A 107 6.46 -8.05 1.09
C ARG A 107 6.56 -9.58 0.99
N PRO A 108 6.05 -10.39 1.95
CA PRO A 108 6.16 -11.84 1.89
C PRO A 108 5.42 -12.48 0.70
N PHE A 109 4.44 -11.80 0.11
CA PHE A 109 3.70 -12.28 -1.06
C PHE A 109 4.35 -11.81 -2.36
N THR A 110 4.91 -10.59 -2.37
CA THR A 110 5.64 -10.05 -3.53
C THR A 110 6.97 -10.76 -3.76
N GLU A 111 7.63 -11.25 -2.71
CA GLU A 111 8.88 -12.02 -2.81
C GLU A 111 8.66 -13.45 -3.35
N LYS A 112 7.41 -13.93 -3.32
CA LYS A 112 7.00 -15.25 -3.84
C LYS A 112 6.41 -15.19 -5.26
N TRP A 113 6.27 -13.98 -5.82
CA TRP A 113 5.76 -13.77 -7.17
C TRP A 113 6.85 -14.02 -8.20
#